data_AF-A0AAJ0BX13-F1
#
_entry.id   AF-A0AAJ0BX13-F1
#
_cell.length_a   1.000
_cell.length_b   1.000
_cell.length_c   1.000
_cell.angle_alpha   90.00
_cell.angle_beta   90.00
_cell.angle_gamma   90.00
#
_symmetry.space_group_name_H-M   'P 1'
#
loop_
_entity.id
_entity.type
_entity.pdbx_description
1 polymer ?
#
loop_
_entity_poly.entity_id
_entity_poly.type
_entity_poly.pdbx_seq_one_letter_code
_entity_poly.pdbx_strand_id
1 'polypeptide(L)'
;MLSLFFSAALLASAGLTDGAALDHSRAKPDLGPHLFRRQDQQSCLKGDLIQSASALTGQVSGTLGIKPGQAASATDGNNFINFCDGKEITNGKQITTGSCNGIPMGNIPAVGNMISAIITNPQPGDKLTSDTTFNVSVQTVHLKAGNFVNPTTNYYTAPQDLDNNGDIIGHCHVTIQDIGALDSSTPPDPSKFAFFKGIDDAGNGQGLLQAVVDGGLPPGTYRVCTMIAAQNHQPVTMPVAQRGAQDDCTKFEVLAATGSGPSSSKNQKNGDMTKNQDQEGFVEAGDGVNDNQGQQGQGQGQKGQGQGQQGQCQGQQGQGQGQQGQGQGQKGQGQGQRQPAQQGGQGRKERQR
;
A
#
# COMPACT_ATOMS: atom_id res chain seq x y z
N MET A 1 5.50 54.71 67.52
CA MET A 1 4.49 55.17 66.52
C MET A 1 5.03 54.80 65.15
N LEU A 2 4.35 54.16 64.22
CA LEU A 2 3.10 53.42 64.18
C LEU A 2 3.26 52.50 62.96
N SER A 3 3.06 51.19 63.12
CA SER A 3 3.10 50.20 62.05
C SER A 3 1.93 50.40 61.08
N LEU A 4 2.19 50.27 59.78
CA LEU A 4 1.16 50.06 58.75
C LEU A 4 1.51 48.79 57.98
N PHE A 5 0.73 47.75 58.25
CA PHE A 5 0.73 46.47 57.54
C PHE A 5 0.02 46.64 56.20
N PHE A 6 0.67 46.23 55.10
CA PHE A 6 -0.03 45.92 53.85
C PHE A 6 -0.02 44.41 53.66
N SER A 7 -1.21 43.81 53.76
CA SER A 7 -1.48 42.42 53.42
C SER A 7 -1.49 42.26 51.90
N ALA A 8 -0.53 41.53 51.34
CA ALA A 8 -0.59 41.06 49.96
C ALA A 8 -1.30 39.70 49.93
N ALA A 9 -2.54 39.67 49.44
CA ALA A 9 -3.26 38.44 49.16
C ALA A 9 -2.77 37.85 47.82
N LEU A 10 -2.13 36.68 47.85
CA LEU A 10 -1.91 35.87 46.66
C LEU A 10 -3.23 35.21 46.25
N LEU A 11 -3.85 35.69 45.17
CA LEU A 11 -4.84 34.94 44.42
C LEU A 11 -4.11 34.04 43.41
N ALA A 12 -4.09 32.73 43.69
CA ALA A 12 -3.72 31.73 42.71
C ALA A 12 -4.91 31.48 41.77
N SER A 13 -4.90 32.11 40.60
CA SER A 13 -5.81 31.79 39.50
C SER A 13 -5.29 30.54 38.77
N ALA A 14 -5.90 29.39 39.03
CA ALA A 14 -5.72 28.20 38.22
C ALA A 14 -6.44 28.40 36.87
N GLY A 15 -5.69 28.77 35.84
CA GLY A 15 -6.18 28.68 34.46
C GLY A 15 -6.20 27.22 34.04
N LEU A 16 -7.39 26.65 33.86
CA LEU A 16 -7.54 25.38 33.15
C LEU A 16 -7.14 25.61 31.68
N THR A 17 -6.13 24.89 31.24
CA THR A 17 -5.88 24.67 29.82
C THR A 17 -6.83 23.56 29.37
N ASP A 18 -7.82 23.91 28.54
CA ASP A 18 -8.61 22.93 27.81
C ASP A 18 -7.71 22.23 26.79
N GLY A 19 -7.12 21.11 27.20
CA GLY A 19 -6.58 20.14 26.27
C GLY A 19 -7.76 19.43 25.61
N ALA A 20 -8.13 19.85 24.40
CA ALA A 20 -9.04 19.12 23.55
C ALA A 20 -8.40 17.77 23.17
N ALA A 21 -8.63 16.74 23.99
CA ALA A 21 -8.44 15.37 23.57
C ALA A 21 -9.50 15.08 22.51
N LEU A 22 -9.09 15.03 21.25
CA LEU A 22 -9.90 14.53 20.14
C LEU A 22 -10.21 13.06 20.42
N ASP A 23 -11.41 12.80 20.93
CA ASP A 23 -11.96 11.46 21.09
C ASP A 23 -12.18 10.83 19.70
N HIS A 24 -11.22 10.03 19.25
CA HIS A 24 -11.32 9.21 18.03
C HIS A 24 -12.03 7.87 18.27
N SER A 25 -13.03 7.85 19.14
CA SER A 25 -13.79 6.62 19.47
C SER A 25 -15.19 6.64 18.87
N ARG A 26 -15.27 6.69 17.53
CA ARG A 26 -16.46 6.23 16.80
C ARG A 26 -16.09 5.20 15.73
N ALA A 27 -15.47 4.12 16.19
CA ALA A 27 -15.51 2.86 15.44
C ALA A 27 -16.91 2.23 15.59
N LYS A 28 -17.58 1.96 14.47
CA LYS A 28 -18.80 1.14 14.42
C LYS A 28 -18.52 -0.22 15.08
N PRO A 29 -19.41 -0.75 15.94
CA PRO A 29 -19.11 -1.92 16.77
C PRO A 29 -19.36 -3.24 16.03
N ASP A 30 -18.69 -3.48 14.89
CA ASP A 30 -18.81 -4.78 14.21
C ASP A 30 -17.49 -5.34 13.62
N LEU A 31 -16.34 -4.84 14.09
CA LEU A 31 -15.03 -5.44 13.82
C LEU A 31 -14.30 -5.62 15.16
N GLY A 32 -13.97 -6.88 15.48
CA GLY A 32 -13.49 -7.30 16.79
C GLY A 32 -12.22 -6.59 17.32
N PRO A 33 -11.94 -6.67 18.63
CA PRO A 33 -11.03 -5.78 19.36
C PRO A 33 -9.52 -6.05 19.17
N HIS A 34 -9.08 -6.61 18.05
CA HIS A 34 -7.70 -7.13 17.92
C HIS A 34 -6.76 -6.43 16.94
N LEU A 35 -7.13 -5.31 16.30
CA LEU A 35 -6.25 -4.68 15.29
C LEU A 35 -5.51 -3.41 15.72
N PHE A 36 -5.70 -2.86 16.92
CA PHE A 36 -5.02 -1.61 17.30
C PHE A 36 -4.46 -1.60 18.72
N ARG A 37 -3.27 -2.21 18.89
CA ARG A 37 -2.14 -1.71 19.72
C ARG A 37 -1.01 -2.74 19.64
N ARG A 38 0.02 -2.49 18.82
CA ARG A 38 1.21 -3.36 18.76
C ARG A 38 2.54 -2.62 18.70
N GLN A 39 2.58 -1.37 19.14
CA GLN A 39 3.83 -0.63 19.31
C GLN A 39 3.91 -0.07 20.72
N ASP A 40 4.21 -0.96 21.67
CA ASP A 40 4.52 -0.60 23.06
C ASP A 40 6.04 -0.65 23.31
N GLN A 41 6.83 -0.59 22.24
CA GLN A 41 8.30 -0.60 22.27
C GLN A 41 8.84 0.54 21.40
N GLN A 42 9.79 1.29 21.95
CA GLN A 42 10.49 2.35 21.25
C GLN A 42 11.21 1.78 20.03
N SER A 43 10.80 2.20 18.83
CA SER A 43 11.42 1.79 17.57
C SER A 43 12.68 2.61 17.32
N CYS A 44 13.85 2.00 17.52
CA CYS A 44 15.12 2.59 17.08
C CYS A 44 15.40 2.24 15.61
N LEU A 45 15.88 3.22 14.83
CA LEU A 45 16.37 2.97 13.47
C LEU A 45 17.70 2.21 13.51
N LYS A 46 17.88 1.28 12.57
CA LYS A 46 19.17 0.63 12.33
C LYS A 46 20.02 1.53 11.43
N GLY A 47 21.12 2.05 11.96
CA GLY A 47 21.93 3.07 11.27
C GLY A 47 22.58 2.59 9.98
N ASP A 48 22.91 1.30 9.86
CA ASP A 48 23.48 0.68 8.66
C ASP A 48 22.48 0.55 7.50
N LEU A 49 21.18 0.67 7.78
CA LEU A 49 20.12 0.67 6.76
C LEU A 49 19.74 2.09 6.29
N ILE A 50 20.37 3.14 6.85
CA ILE A 50 20.18 4.51 6.40
C ILE A 50 20.90 4.70 5.06
N GLN A 51 20.16 5.07 4.03
CA GLN A 51 20.66 5.40 2.71
C GLN A 51 21.32 6.78 2.76
N SER A 52 22.65 6.81 2.84
CA SER A 52 23.42 8.06 2.91
C SER A 52 23.12 9.01 1.74
N ALA A 53 22.75 8.49 0.57
CA ALA A 53 22.35 9.28 -0.58
C ALA A 53 21.09 10.14 -0.33
N SER A 54 20.22 9.77 0.62
CA SER A 54 19.06 10.58 0.99
C SER A 54 19.43 11.92 1.62
N ALA A 55 20.65 12.07 2.13
CA ALA A 55 21.16 13.35 2.65
C ALA A 55 21.77 14.26 1.55
N LEU A 56 21.72 13.84 0.28
CA LEU A 56 22.35 14.55 -0.84
C LEU A 56 21.30 14.99 -1.87
N THR A 57 21.47 16.20 -2.40
CA THR A 57 20.58 16.73 -3.45
C THR A 57 20.82 16.12 -4.83
N GLY A 58 21.94 15.40 -5.00
CA GLY A 58 22.43 14.93 -6.30
C GLY A 58 23.00 16.02 -7.21
N GLN A 59 22.98 17.29 -6.77
CA GLN A 59 23.45 18.47 -7.52
C GLN A 59 24.61 19.19 -6.82
N VAL A 60 25.29 18.52 -5.90
CA VAL A 60 26.47 19.05 -5.21
C VAL A 60 27.68 19.00 -6.15
N SER A 61 28.49 20.06 -6.17
CA SER A 61 29.71 20.13 -7.00
C SER A 61 30.60 18.90 -6.80
N GLY A 62 31.07 18.29 -7.89
CA GLY A 62 31.87 17.06 -7.87
C GLY A 62 31.06 15.77 -7.96
N THR A 63 29.71 15.82 -7.95
CA THR A 63 28.87 14.64 -8.23
C THR A 63 28.98 14.24 -9.69
N LEU A 64 29.22 12.96 -9.97
CA LEU A 64 29.25 12.42 -11.33
C LEU A 64 27.86 12.50 -11.98
N GLY A 65 27.81 12.89 -13.26
CA GLY A 65 26.58 12.85 -14.05
C GLY A 65 25.65 14.07 -13.91
N ILE A 66 26.09 15.17 -13.28
CA ILE A 66 25.38 16.44 -13.29
C ILE A 66 25.25 16.94 -14.74
N LYS A 67 24.03 17.30 -15.14
CA LYS A 67 23.74 17.91 -16.45
C LYS A 67 22.64 18.97 -16.37
N PRO A 68 22.59 19.93 -17.30
CA PRO A 68 21.52 20.93 -17.36
C PRO A 68 20.13 20.28 -17.39
N GLY A 69 19.19 20.85 -16.65
CA GLY A 69 17.80 20.40 -16.59
C GLY A 69 17.47 19.36 -15.51
N GLN A 70 18.45 18.91 -14.70
CA GLN A 70 18.16 18.08 -13.52
C GLN A 70 17.66 18.95 -12.35
N ALA A 71 16.61 18.48 -11.67
CA ALA A 71 16.15 19.08 -10.42
C ALA A 71 16.98 18.57 -9.22
N ALA A 72 17.12 19.40 -8.20
CA ALA A 72 17.68 18.98 -6.91
C ALA A 72 16.69 18.06 -6.17
N SER A 73 17.19 16.97 -5.59
CA SER A 73 16.39 16.12 -4.71
C SER A 73 16.12 16.81 -3.37
N ALA A 74 14.95 16.51 -2.78
CA ALA A 74 14.77 16.69 -1.35
C ALA A 74 15.78 15.83 -0.57
N THR A 75 16.09 16.23 0.66
CA THR A 75 17.04 15.52 1.51
C THR A 75 16.49 15.22 2.90
N ASP A 76 16.89 14.08 3.47
CA ASP A 76 16.62 13.70 4.86
C ASP A 76 17.75 12.83 5.40
N GLY A 77 18.02 12.91 6.71
CA GLY A 77 19.11 12.14 7.35
C GLY A 77 18.72 10.73 7.76
N ASN A 78 17.44 10.37 7.69
CA ASN A 78 16.85 9.15 8.25
C ASN A 78 15.89 8.47 7.24
N ASN A 79 16.24 8.48 5.95
CA ASN A 79 15.46 7.87 4.86
C ASN A 79 14.01 8.34 4.75
N PHE A 80 13.72 9.57 5.15
CA PHE A 80 12.36 10.13 5.15
C PHE A 80 11.38 9.27 5.98
N ILE A 81 11.82 8.61 7.05
CA ILE A 81 10.95 7.73 7.86
C ILE A 81 9.70 8.47 8.40
N ASN A 82 9.83 9.79 8.62
CA ASN A 82 8.75 10.65 9.10
C ASN A 82 8.07 11.45 7.97
N PHE A 83 8.18 11.03 6.71
CA PHE A 83 7.63 11.77 5.54
C PHE A 83 6.12 12.08 5.64
N CYS A 84 5.40 11.19 6.33
CA CYS A 84 3.96 11.29 6.53
C CYS A 84 3.56 11.98 7.83
N ASP A 85 4.49 12.57 8.58
CA ASP A 85 4.15 13.30 9.80
C ASP A 85 3.15 14.43 9.51
N GLY A 86 2.09 14.50 10.33
CA GLY A 86 0.97 15.43 10.16
C GLY A 86 0.03 15.17 8.96
N LYS A 87 0.19 14.07 8.21
CA LYS A 87 -0.67 13.71 7.08
C LYS A 87 -1.59 12.53 7.40
N GLU A 88 -2.72 12.44 6.69
CA GLU A 88 -3.57 11.24 6.71
C GLU A 88 -2.80 10.06 6.09
N ILE A 89 -2.67 8.96 6.84
CA ILE A 89 -1.92 7.78 6.41
C ILE A 89 -2.82 6.80 5.64
N THR A 90 -2.31 6.22 4.55
CA THR A 90 -3.05 5.24 3.73
C THR A 90 -3.50 4.03 4.56
N ASN A 91 -2.59 3.49 5.39
CA ASN A 91 -2.86 2.45 6.39
C ASN A 91 -3.78 1.30 5.91
N GLY A 92 -3.52 0.76 4.72
CA GLY A 92 -4.26 -0.38 4.18
C GLY A 92 -5.57 -0.06 3.50
N LYS A 93 -5.97 1.21 3.45
CA LYS A 93 -7.21 1.68 2.85
C LYS A 93 -6.98 2.37 1.51
N GLN A 94 -7.97 2.26 0.63
CA GLN A 94 -8.06 3.09 -0.57
C GLN A 94 -8.74 4.43 -0.23
N ILE A 95 -7.94 5.45 0.09
CA ILE A 95 -8.43 6.79 0.49
C ILE A 95 -8.50 7.70 -0.75
N THR A 96 -9.72 8.07 -1.15
CA THR A 96 -10.02 8.81 -2.40
C THR A 96 -9.69 10.30 -2.33
N THR A 97 -9.63 10.87 -1.14
CA THR A 97 -9.30 12.29 -0.90
C THR A 97 -7.80 12.56 -0.88
N GLY A 98 -6.97 11.53 -1.10
CA GLY A 98 -5.52 11.58 -0.99
C GLY A 98 -5.03 11.16 0.40
N SER A 99 -3.88 10.51 0.45
CA SER A 99 -3.23 10.06 1.70
C SER A 99 -1.71 9.94 1.51
N CYS A 100 -1.00 9.68 2.59
CA CYS A 100 0.44 9.46 2.60
C CYS A 100 0.77 8.02 3.00
N ASN A 101 1.62 7.35 2.23
CA ASN A 101 2.12 6.04 2.58
C ASN A 101 3.59 6.10 3.00
N GLY A 102 3.88 5.66 4.22
CA GLY A 102 5.23 5.58 4.79
C GLY A 102 5.94 4.25 4.59
N ILE A 103 5.32 3.29 3.89
CA ILE A 103 5.92 1.98 3.62
C ILE A 103 7.07 2.12 2.61
N PRO A 104 8.26 1.55 2.88
CA PRO A 104 9.38 1.61 1.94
C PRO A 104 9.08 0.83 0.65
N MET A 105 9.77 1.17 -0.44
CA MET A 105 9.52 0.57 -1.77
C MET A 105 9.77 -0.95 -1.82
N GLY A 106 10.77 -1.45 -1.07
CA GLY A 106 11.06 -2.88 -0.93
C GLY A 106 12.26 -3.36 -1.74
N ASN A 107 12.31 -4.67 -1.97
CA ASN A 107 13.37 -5.32 -2.74
C ASN A 107 13.24 -4.97 -4.23
N ILE A 108 14.37 -4.67 -4.86
CA ILE A 108 14.44 -4.24 -6.27
C ILE A 108 15.11 -5.37 -7.07
N PRO A 109 14.51 -5.84 -8.18
CA PRO A 109 15.07 -6.94 -8.95
C PRO A 109 16.40 -6.56 -9.60
N ALA A 110 17.19 -7.57 -9.96
CA ALA A 110 18.36 -7.34 -10.82
C ALA A 110 17.93 -6.89 -12.22
N VAL A 111 18.84 -6.29 -12.99
CA VAL A 111 18.58 -5.88 -14.39
C VAL A 111 18.10 -7.07 -15.25
N GLY A 112 18.65 -8.27 -15.01
CA GLY A 112 18.26 -9.49 -15.69
C GLY A 112 16.90 -10.08 -15.28
N ASN A 113 16.26 -9.51 -14.25
CA ASN A 113 14.94 -9.91 -13.74
C ASN A 113 13.93 -8.75 -13.85
N MET A 114 14.21 -7.75 -14.71
CA MET A 114 13.22 -6.71 -14.96
C MET A 114 12.01 -7.31 -15.67
N ILE A 115 10.83 -6.99 -15.15
CA ILE A 115 9.55 -7.40 -15.70
C ILE A 115 9.19 -6.62 -16.95
N SER A 116 8.52 -7.30 -17.87
CA SER A 116 7.84 -6.72 -19.02
C SER A 116 6.55 -7.49 -19.27
N ALA A 117 5.53 -6.78 -19.72
CA ALA A 117 4.28 -7.33 -20.21
C ALA A 117 4.12 -7.02 -21.71
N ILE A 118 3.34 -7.85 -22.40
CA ILE A 118 2.83 -7.58 -23.75
C ILE A 118 1.43 -8.16 -23.89
N ILE A 119 0.50 -7.38 -24.43
CA ILE A 119 -0.86 -7.79 -24.68
C ILE A 119 -0.86 -8.65 -25.95
N THR A 120 -1.29 -9.91 -25.82
CA THR A 120 -1.37 -10.86 -26.93
C THR A 120 -2.78 -10.94 -27.52
N ASN A 121 -3.80 -10.51 -26.78
CA ASN A 121 -5.16 -10.33 -27.29
C ASN A 121 -5.90 -9.23 -26.50
N PRO A 122 -6.64 -8.32 -27.15
CA PRO A 122 -6.67 -8.08 -28.60
C PRO A 122 -5.31 -7.56 -29.14
N GLN A 123 -5.02 -7.82 -30.40
CA GLN A 123 -3.86 -7.25 -31.11
C GLN A 123 -4.17 -5.82 -31.61
N PRO A 124 -3.13 -5.02 -31.92
CA PRO A 124 -3.31 -3.68 -32.47
C PRO A 124 -4.17 -3.68 -33.75
N GLY A 125 -5.26 -2.91 -33.72
CA GLY A 125 -6.17 -2.76 -34.86
C GLY A 125 -7.18 -3.90 -35.06
N ASP A 126 -7.26 -4.85 -34.13
CA ASP A 126 -8.29 -5.87 -34.14
C ASP A 126 -9.70 -5.27 -34.13
N LYS A 127 -10.62 -5.98 -34.78
CA LYS A 127 -12.04 -5.65 -34.87
C LYS A 127 -12.86 -6.75 -34.25
N LEU A 128 -13.30 -6.53 -33.01
CA LEU A 128 -14.12 -7.49 -32.26
C LEU A 128 -15.60 -7.25 -32.53
N THR A 129 -16.42 -8.28 -32.32
CA THR A 129 -17.89 -8.15 -32.41
C THR A 129 -18.43 -7.61 -31.09
N SER A 130 -19.32 -6.62 -31.16
CA SER A 130 -19.99 -6.05 -30.00
C SER A 130 -20.77 -7.10 -29.20
N ASP A 131 -20.88 -6.87 -27.89
CA ASP A 131 -21.67 -7.69 -26.96
C ASP A 131 -21.30 -9.19 -26.98
N THR A 132 -20.06 -9.52 -27.39
CA THR A 132 -19.53 -10.88 -27.47
C THR A 132 -18.39 -11.05 -26.48
N THR A 133 -18.47 -12.06 -25.60
CA THR A 133 -17.40 -12.38 -24.65
C THR A 133 -16.08 -12.64 -25.38
N PHE A 134 -15.00 -12.05 -24.86
CA PHE A 134 -13.64 -12.30 -25.32
C PHE A 134 -12.68 -12.26 -24.13
N ASN A 135 -11.45 -12.75 -24.33
CA ASN A 135 -10.41 -12.69 -23.30
C ASN A 135 -9.42 -11.58 -23.63
N VAL A 136 -9.02 -10.78 -22.65
CA VAL A 136 -7.74 -10.07 -22.73
C VAL A 136 -6.65 -11.04 -22.30
N SER A 137 -5.61 -11.19 -23.11
CA SER A 137 -4.47 -12.06 -22.84
C SER A 137 -3.20 -11.23 -22.73
N VAL A 138 -2.41 -11.50 -21.69
CA VAL A 138 -1.18 -10.75 -21.38
C VAL A 138 -0.06 -11.76 -21.16
N GLN A 139 1.01 -11.67 -21.95
CA GLN A 139 2.23 -12.43 -21.69
C GLN A 139 3.18 -11.58 -20.86
N THR A 140 3.70 -12.14 -19.78
CA THR A 140 4.67 -11.51 -18.88
C THR A 140 5.99 -12.28 -18.86
N VAL A 141 7.05 -11.60 -18.45
CA VAL A 141 8.33 -12.20 -18.05
C VAL A 141 8.74 -11.65 -16.68
N HIS A 142 9.44 -12.44 -15.88
CA HIS A 142 9.93 -12.05 -14.55
C HIS A 142 8.83 -11.58 -13.56
N LEU A 143 7.63 -12.14 -13.69
CA LEU A 143 6.53 -11.99 -12.74
C LEU A 143 6.24 -13.32 -12.05
N LYS A 144 6.37 -13.35 -10.73
CA LYS A 144 5.73 -14.37 -9.90
C LYS A 144 4.26 -13.96 -9.67
N ALA A 145 3.43 -14.25 -10.68
CA ALA A 145 2.00 -13.93 -10.68
C ALA A 145 1.20 -14.77 -9.66
N GLY A 146 -0.07 -14.40 -9.45
CA GLY A 146 -0.98 -15.05 -8.50
C GLY A 146 -0.86 -14.56 -7.06
N ASN A 147 -0.25 -13.39 -6.85
CA ASN A 147 -0.10 -12.79 -5.53
C ASN A 147 -0.88 -11.48 -5.47
N PHE A 148 -2.16 -11.57 -5.15
CA PHE A 148 -3.10 -10.45 -5.04
C PHE A 148 -3.57 -10.33 -3.58
N VAL A 149 -3.00 -9.38 -2.84
CA VAL A 149 -3.33 -9.17 -1.42
C VAL A 149 -4.63 -8.36 -1.31
N ASN A 150 -5.45 -8.61 -0.28
CA ASN A 150 -6.74 -7.93 -0.09
C ASN A 150 -6.62 -6.38 -0.16
N PRO A 151 -7.13 -5.73 -1.23
CA PRO A 151 -7.00 -4.28 -1.41
C PRO A 151 -7.87 -3.46 -0.46
N THR A 152 -8.82 -4.08 0.23
CA THR A 152 -9.67 -3.40 1.22
C THR A 152 -8.92 -3.09 2.52
N THR A 153 -8.06 -4.01 2.95
CA THR A 153 -7.45 -3.97 4.29
C THR A 153 -5.92 -3.85 4.25
N ASN A 154 -5.30 -4.14 3.11
CA ASN A 154 -3.85 -4.27 2.98
C ASN A 154 -3.30 -3.50 1.76
N TYR A 155 -4.02 -2.46 1.34
CA TYR A 155 -3.58 -1.58 0.26
C TYR A 155 -2.28 -0.85 0.62
N TYR A 156 -1.24 -1.11 -0.17
CA TYR A 156 0.12 -0.59 0.01
C TYR A 156 0.73 -0.81 1.41
N THR A 157 0.33 -1.86 2.12
CA THR A 157 0.80 -2.11 3.51
C THR A 157 2.11 -2.86 3.62
N ALA A 158 2.65 -3.38 2.52
CA ALA A 158 3.92 -4.10 2.52
C ALA A 158 4.80 -3.68 1.33
N PRO A 159 6.14 -3.66 1.51
CA PRO A 159 7.07 -3.37 0.43
C PRO A 159 6.99 -4.40 -0.72
N GLN A 160 7.54 -4.06 -1.88
CA GLN A 160 7.76 -5.03 -2.96
C GLN A 160 8.73 -6.10 -2.48
N ASP A 161 8.48 -7.36 -2.89
CA ASP A 161 9.39 -8.47 -2.62
C ASP A 161 9.64 -9.30 -3.87
N LEU A 162 10.68 -10.11 -3.84
CA LEU A 162 11.13 -10.97 -4.92
C LEU A 162 11.03 -12.44 -4.51
N ASP A 163 10.76 -13.31 -5.48
CA ASP A 163 10.84 -14.74 -5.24
C ASP A 163 12.30 -15.23 -5.22
N ASN A 164 12.50 -16.53 -5.03
CA ASN A 164 13.84 -17.12 -4.97
C ASN A 164 14.64 -17.01 -6.30
N ASN A 165 13.97 -16.71 -7.42
CA ASN A 165 14.60 -16.50 -8.71
C ASN A 165 14.94 -15.01 -8.96
N GLY A 166 14.53 -14.12 -8.05
CA GLY A 166 14.68 -12.68 -8.19
C GLY A 166 13.55 -12.02 -8.98
N ASP A 167 12.46 -12.75 -9.28
CA ASP A 167 11.31 -12.23 -10.01
C ASP A 167 10.35 -11.53 -9.04
N ILE A 168 9.67 -10.48 -9.52
CA ILE A 168 8.75 -9.71 -8.65
C ILE A 168 7.54 -10.57 -8.26
N ILE A 169 7.21 -10.56 -6.98
CA ILE A 169 5.99 -11.16 -6.45
C ILE A 169 4.83 -10.17 -6.60
N GLY A 170 3.84 -10.51 -7.42
CA GLY A 170 2.75 -9.58 -7.72
C GLY A 170 1.63 -10.14 -8.59
N HIS A 171 0.96 -9.24 -9.28
CA HIS A 171 -0.20 -9.50 -10.12
C HIS A 171 -0.31 -8.46 -11.24
N CYS A 172 -1.26 -8.65 -12.15
CA CYS A 172 -1.51 -7.77 -13.29
C CYS A 172 -2.94 -7.26 -13.22
N HIS A 173 -3.14 -5.95 -13.39
CA HIS A 173 -4.45 -5.41 -13.70
C HIS A 173 -4.59 -5.17 -15.20
N VAL A 174 -5.80 -5.34 -15.72
CA VAL A 174 -6.18 -4.97 -17.08
C VAL A 174 -7.27 -3.91 -17.01
N THR A 175 -7.11 -2.82 -17.76
CA THR A 175 -8.13 -1.78 -17.90
C THR A 175 -8.42 -1.53 -19.37
N ILE A 176 -9.70 -1.46 -19.74
CA ILE A 176 -10.16 -1.08 -21.07
C ILE A 176 -10.90 0.26 -20.96
N GLN A 177 -10.49 1.24 -21.75
CA GLN A 177 -11.10 2.57 -21.80
C GLN A 177 -11.56 2.88 -23.22
N ASP A 178 -12.75 3.49 -23.34
CA ASP A 178 -13.17 4.11 -24.60
C ASP A 178 -12.30 5.36 -24.84
N ILE A 179 -11.73 5.45 -26.03
CA ILE A 179 -10.85 6.55 -26.45
C ILE A 179 -11.45 7.36 -27.61
N GLY A 180 -12.67 7.05 -28.04
CA GLY A 180 -13.42 7.68 -29.12
C GLY A 180 -12.90 7.33 -30.52
N ALA A 181 -11.59 7.45 -30.76
CA ALA A 181 -10.94 7.19 -32.05
C ALA A 181 -9.51 6.65 -31.88
N LEU A 182 -9.03 5.88 -32.88
CA LEU A 182 -7.73 5.21 -32.83
C LEU A 182 -6.56 6.21 -32.81
N ASP A 183 -6.74 7.36 -33.44
CA ASP A 183 -5.80 8.47 -33.52
C ASP A 183 -6.01 9.53 -32.42
N SER A 184 -6.87 9.25 -31.43
CA SER A 184 -7.11 10.17 -30.31
C SER A 184 -5.80 10.58 -29.63
N SER A 185 -5.60 11.90 -29.55
CA SER A 185 -4.50 12.56 -28.84
C SER A 185 -4.92 13.10 -27.47
N THR A 186 -6.16 12.83 -27.05
CA THR A 186 -6.68 13.27 -25.75
C THR A 186 -6.53 12.11 -24.75
N PRO A 187 -5.83 12.31 -23.62
CA PRO A 187 -5.77 11.30 -22.58
C PRO A 187 -7.19 10.93 -22.09
N PRO A 188 -7.55 9.64 -21.97
CA PRO A 188 -8.82 9.26 -21.41
C PRO A 188 -8.89 9.64 -19.93
N ASP A 189 -10.10 9.89 -19.43
CA ASP A 189 -10.35 10.15 -18.02
C ASP A 189 -9.97 8.91 -17.20
N PRO A 190 -8.99 9.00 -16.27
CA PRO A 190 -8.51 7.84 -15.52
C PRO A 190 -9.54 7.28 -14.53
N SER A 191 -10.61 8.05 -14.24
CA SER A 191 -11.74 7.61 -13.43
C SER A 191 -12.82 6.86 -14.24
N LYS A 192 -12.61 6.65 -15.55
CA LYS A 192 -13.60 6.01 -16.43
C LYS A 192 -12.99 4.84 -17.18
N PHE A 193 -13.64 3.68 -17.06
CA PHE A 193 -13.29 2.48 -17.80
C PHE A 193 -14.54 1.70 -18.24
N ALA A 194 -14.40 1.02 -19.38
CA ALA A 194 -15.37 0.08 -19.90
C ALA A 194 -15.23 -1.31 -19.25
N PHE A 195 -14.02 -1.63 -18.78
CA PHE A 195 -13.73 -2.87 -18.06
C PHE A 195 -12.48 -2.70 -17.18
N PHE A 196 -12.52 -3.27 -15.98
CA PHE A 196 -11.36 -3.42 -15.10
C PHE A 196 -11.34 -4.83 -14.51
N LYS A 197 -10.16 -5.45 -14.49
CA LYS A 197 -9.91 -6.70 -13.75
C LYS A 197 -8.53 -6.71 -13.14
N GLY A 198 -8.44 -7.03 -11.85
CA GLY A 198 -7.22 -7.58 -11.27
C GLY A 198 -7.14 -9.07 -11.54
N ILE A 199 -6.08 -9.53 -12.19
CA ILE A 199 -5.82 -10.95 -12.41
C ILE A 199 -5.14 -11.50 -11.16
N ASP A 200 -5.89 -12.24 -10.36
CA ASP A 200 -5.52 -12.75 -9.05
C ASP A 200 -4.90 -14.16 -9.07
N ASP A 201 -4.97 -14.85 -10.21
CA ASP A 201 -4.35 -16.16 -10.43
C ASP A 201 -2.95 -16.10 -11.07
N ALA A 202 -2.28 -17.25 -11.12
CA ALA A 202 -0.94 -17.41 -11.67
C ALA A 202 -0.92 -17.63 -13.20
N GLY A 203 -2.08 -17.55 -13.86
CA GLY A 203 -2.29 -17.87 -15.26
C GLY A 203 -1.90 -19.30 -15.59
N ASN A 204 -1.21 -19.49 -16.72
CA ASN A 204 -0.70 -20.80 -17.10
C ASN A 204 0.56 -21.25 -16.34
N GLY A 205 1.15 -20.39 -15.51
CA GLY A 205 2.44 -20.65 -14.85
C GLY A 205 3.67 -20.47 -15.75
N GLN A 206 3.50 -20.04 -17.00
CA GLN A 206 4.55 -19.62 -17.93
C GLN A 206 4.39 -18.14 -18.34
N GLY A 207 3.74 -17.34 -17.49
CA GLY A 207 3.60 -15.89 -17.64
C GLY A 207 2.41 -15.42 -18.49
N LEU A 208 1.62 -16.32 -19.07
CA LEU A 208 0.37 -15.94 -19.75
C LEU A 208 -0.75 -15.79 -18.73
N LEU A 209 -1.26 -14.57 -18.63
CA LEU A 209 -2.40 -14.17 -17.79
C LEU A 209 -3.61 -13.86 -18.68
N GLN A 210 -4.81 -14.07 -18.15
CA GLN A 210 -6.06 -13.81 -18.89
C GLN A 210 -7.09 -13.11 -18.02
N ALA A 211 -7.86 -12.21 -18.63
CA ALA A 211 -9.06 -11.61 -18.04
C ALA A 211 -10.23 -11.79 -19.01
N VAL A 212 -11.35 -12.33 -18.53
CA VAL A 212 -12.54 -12.55 -19.35
C VAL A 212 -13.41 -11.29 -19.34
N VAL A 213 -13.66 -10.70 -20.51
CA VAL A 213 -14.59 -9.58 -20.68
C VAL A 213 -15.97 -10.16 -20.96
N ASP A 214 -16.66 -10.59 -19.91
CA ASP A 214 -17.94 -11.28 -20.05
C ASP A 214 -19.03 -10.36 -20.63
N GLY A 215 -19.83 -10.88 -21.57
CA GLY A 215 -20.79 -10.09 -22.35
C GLY A 215 -20.15 -9.07 -23.31
N GLY A 216 -18.82 -9.05 -23.43
CA GLY A 216 -18.09 -8.18 -24.36
C GLY A 216 -18.15 -6.69 -24.01
N LEU A 217 -18.10 -5.87 -25.07
CA LEU A 217 -18.16 -4.41 -25.01
C LEU A 217 -19.15 -3.87 -26.06
N PRO A 218 -19.73 -2.67 -25.84
CA PRO A 218 -20.49 -1.98 -26.89
C PRO A 218 -19.60 -1.61 -28.09
N PRO A 219 -20.19 -1.26 -29.26
CA PRO A 219 -19.42 -0.71 -30.36
C PRO A 219 -18.66 0.56 -29.96
N GLY A 220 -17.40 0.67 -30.36
CA GLY A 220 -16.54 1.79 -29.98
C GLY A 220 -15.08 1.56 -30.32
N THR A 221 -14.24 2.55 -30.00
CA THR A 221 -12.79 2.44 -30.12
C THR A 221 -12.17 2.44 -28.75
N TYR A 222 -11.39 1.40 -28.45
CA TYR A 222 -10.89 1.15 -27.11
C TYR A 222 -9.37 1.11 -27.06
N ARG A 223 -8.84 1.46 -25.89
CA ARG A 223 -7.47 1.17 -25.47
C ARG A 223 -7.52 0.19 -24.31
N VAL A 224 -6.75 -0.88 -24.40
CA VAL A 224 -6.51 -1.81 -23.29
C VAL A 224 -5.08 -1.62 -22.80
N CYS A 225 -4.89 -1.60 -21.49
CA CYS A 225 -3.58 -1.49 -20.85
C CYS A 225 -3.42 -2.47 -19.70
N THR A 226 -2.17 -2.86 -19.45
CA THR A 226 -1.77 -3.51 -18.21
C THR A 226 -1.39 -2.48 -17.15
N MET A 227 -1.54 -2.87 -15.89
CA MET A 227 -0.86 -2.25 -14.75
C MET A 227 -0.28 -3.38 -13.90
N ILE A 228 1.02 -3.62 -14.04
CA ILE A 228 1.75 -4.59 -13.23
C ILE A 228 1.97 -4.00 -11.84
N ALA A 229 1.52 -4.73 -10.82
CA ALA A 229 1.61 -4.33 -9.43
C ALA A 229 2.36 -5.40 -8.61
N ALA A 230 3.10 -4.92 -7.61
CA ALA A 230 3.58 -5.80 -6.55
C ALA A 230 2.37 -6.30 -5.72
N GLN A 231 2.58 -7.35 -4.92
CA GLN A 231 1.51 -8.05 -4.21
C GLN A 231 0.53 -7.15 -3.41
N ASN A 232 1.01 -6.03 -2.85
CA ASN A 232 0.21 -5.06 -2.10
C ASN A 232 -0.29 -3.87 -2.92
N HIS A 233 -0.40 -4.03 -4.25
CA HIS A 233 -0.98 -3.10 -5.23
C HIS A 233 -0.09 -1.96 -5.72
N GLN A 234 1.06 -1.72 -5.09
CA GLN A 234 1.94 -0.63 -5.52
C GLN A 234 2.53 -0.91 -6.91
N PRO A 235 2.76 0.13 -7.74
CA PRO A 235 3.49 -0.03 -8.98
C PRO A 235 4.87 -0.65 -8.74
N VAL A 236 5.30 -1.48 -9.69
CA VAL A 236 6.58 -2.17 -9.56
C VAL A 236 7.79 -1.23 -9.65
N THR A 237 8.77 -1.46 -8.77
CA THR A 237 10.02 -0.68 -8.70
C THR A 237 11.16 -1.43 -9.39
N MET A 238 11.86 -0.76 -10.31
CA MET A 238 12.90 -1.31 -11.19
C MET A 238 14.30 -0.77 -10.86
N PRO A 239 15.38 -1.51 -11.15
CA PRO A 239 16.75 -1.18 -10.72
C PRO A 239 17.41 -0.02 -11.43
N VAL A 240 16.96 0.33 -12.64
CA VAL A 240 17.62 1.35 -13.48
C VAL A 240 16.60 2.22 -14.22
N ALA A 241 16.96 3.49 -14.45
CA ALA A 241 16.11 4.41 -15.20
C ALA A 241 16.10 4.13 -16.72
N GLN A 242 17.23 3.69 -17.28
CA GLN A 242 17.35 3.35 -18.71
C GLN A 242 16.85 1.93 -18.95
N ARG A 243 15.55 1.78 -19.21
CA ARG A 243 14.86 0.50 -19.43
C ARG A 243 13.61 0.67 -20.30
N GLY A 244 13.05 -0.43 -20.77
CA GLY A 244 11.70 -0.46 -21.34
C GLY A 244 10.62 -0.24 -20.28
N ALA A 245 9.41 0.10 -20.71
CA ALA A 245 8.25 0.12 -19.82
C ALA A 245 7.89 -1.32 -19.41
N GLN A 246 7.49 -1.50 -18.16
CA GLN A 246 7.04 -2.79 -17.66
C GLN A 246 5.61 -3.16 -18.13
N ASP A 247 4.82 -2.16 -18.51
CA ASP A 247 3.43 -2.27 -18.93
C ASP A 247 3.29 -2.14 -20.44
N ASP A 248 2.18 -2.65 -20.97
CA ASP A 248 1.81 -2.53 -22.37
C ASP A 248 0.43 -1.91 -22.53
N CYS A 249 0.21 -1.27 -23.67
CA CYS A 249 -1.07 -0.70 -24.07
C CYS A 249 -1.27 -0.87 -25.58
N THR A 250 -2.44 -1.35 -25.99
CA THR A 250 -2.82 -1.45 -27.40
C THR A 250 -4.23 -0.91 -27.64
N LYS A 251 -4.56 -0.65 -28.90
CA LYS A 251 -5.84 -0.09 -29.34
C LYS A 251 -6.55 -1.05 -30.29
N PHE A 252 -7.87 -1.15 -30.16
CA PHE A 252 -8.72 -2.03 -30.97
C PHE A 252 -10.10 -1.40 -31.16
N GLU A 253 -10.87 -1.92 -32.11
CA GLU A 253 -12.23 -1.49 -32.38
C GLU A 253 -13.22 -2.62 -32.02
N VAL A 254 -14.40 -2.23 -31.58
CA VAL A 254 -15.54 -3.12 -31.42
C VAL A 254 -16.61 -2.68 -32.42
N LEU A 255 -16.99 -3.57 -33.32
CA LEU A 255 -17.94 -3.31 -34.38
C LEU A 255 -19.33 -3.83 -34.00
N ALA A 256 -20.36 -3.14 -34.48
CA ALA A 256 -21.73 -3.62 -34.36
C ALA A 256 -21.89 -5.01 -34.99
N ALA A 257 -22.60 -5.92 -34.31
CA ALA A 257 -22.93 -7.23 -34.84
C ALA A 257 -23.70 -7.10 -36.18
N THR A 258 -23.22 -7.77 -37.23
CA THR A 258 -23.83 -7.72 -38.58
C THR A 258 -25.25 -8.29 -38.56
N GLY A 259 -26.23 -7.56 -39.13
CA GLY A 259 -27.62 -8.03 -39.30
C GLY A 259 -28.63 -7.46 -38.31
N SER A 260 -28.20 -6.63 -37.37
CA SER A 260 -29.09 -5.85 -36.51
C SER A 260 -29.17 -4.43 -37.08
N GLY A 261 -30.37 -3.83 -37.14
CA GLY A 261 -30.53 -2.39 -37.41
C GLY A 261 -29.84 -1.53 -36.34
N PRO A 262 -30.12 -0.21 -36.22
CA PRO A 262 -29.57 0.60 -35.13
C PRO A 262 -30.05 0.04 -33.78
N SER A 263 -29.29 -0.88 -33.20
CA SER A 263 -29.53 -1.50 -31.91
C SER A 263 -28.58 -0.84 -30.93
N SER A 264 -29.16 -0.19 -29.91
CA SER A 264 -28.42 0.14 -28.70
C SER A 264 -27.81 -1.14 -28.13
N SER A 265 -26.50 -1.15 -27.86
CA SER A 265 -25.87 -2.25 -27.13
C SER A 265 -26.62 -2.46 -25.81
N LYS A 266 -26.86 -3.72 -25.45
CA LYS A 266 -27.46 -4.08 -24.14
C LYS A 266 -26.45 -3.93 -23.00
N ASN A 267 -25.18 -3.80 -23.33
CA ASN A 267 -24.08 -3.75 -22.40
C ASN A 267 -23.82 -2.31 -21.96
N GLN A 268 -24.06 -2.00 -20.68
CA GLN A 268 -23.89 -0.65 -20.12
C GLN A 268 -22.42 -0.32 -19.78
N LYS A 269 -21.47 -1.07 -20.33
CA LYS A 269 -20.02 -0.96 -20.11
C LYS A 269 -19.37 0.26 -20.79
N ASN A 270 -19.98 1.44 -20.66
CA ASN A 270 -19.48 2.68 -21.29
C ASN A 270 -19.08 3.76 -20.28
N GLY A 271 -18.18 3.43 -19.33
CA GLY A 271 -17.42 4.45 -18.59
C GLY A 271 -17.96 4.90 -17.23
N ASP A 272 -18.88 4.18 -16.61
CA ASP A 272 -19.24 4.37 -15.19
C ASP A 272 -18.46 3.36 -14.32
N MET A 273 -17.59 3.88 -13.43
CA MET A 273 -16.76 3.11 -12.49
C MET A 273 -17.55 2.06 -11.68
N THR A 274 -18.84 2.29 -11.45
CA THR A 274 -19.66 1.48 -10.54
C THR A 274 -20.26 0.22 -11.17
N LYS A 275 -20.28 0.11 -12.50
CA LYS A 275 -20.99 -0.97 -13.21
C LYS A 275 -20.08 -1.96 -13.95
N ASN A 276 -18.79 -1.64 -14.04
CA ASN A 276 -17.86 -2.31 -14.96
C ASN A 276 -16.66 -2.96 -14.25
N GLN A 277 -16.79 -3.14 -12.94
CA GLN A 277 -15.76 -3.69 -12.06
C GLN A 277 -16.19 -5.08 -11.61
N ASP A 278 -15.30 -6.07 -11.70
CA ASP A 278 -15.38 -7.21 -10.80
C ASP A 278 -15.23 -6.68 -9.36
N GLN A 279 -15.94 -7.25 -8.37
CA GLN A 279 -15.97 -6.74 -6.99
C GLN A 279 -14.61 -6.95 -6.26
N GLU A 280 -13.57 -6.24 -6.68
CA GLU A 280 -12.20 -6.38 -6.18
C GLU A 280 -11.89 -5.30 -5.13
N GLY A 281 -12.38 -5.52 -3.91
CA GLY A 281 -12.22 -4.62 -2.75
C GLY A 281 -12.96 -3.29 -2.89
N PHE A 282 -13.43 -2.75 -1.76
CA PHE A 282 -14.20 -1.50 -1.78
C PHE A 282 -13.30 -0.29 -1.61
N VAL A 283 -13.62 0.75 -2.37
CA VAL A 283 -13.09 2.10 -2.17
C VAL A 283 -13.94 2.75 -1.08
N GLU A 284 -13.36 3.08 0.08
CA GLU A 284 -14.05 3.91 1.06
C GLU A 284 -14.07 5.35 0.51
N ALA A 285 -15.23 5.80 0.02
CA ALA A 285 -15.46 7.21 -0.24
C ALA A 285 -15.34 7.94 1.10
N GLY A 286 -14.43 8.92 1.20
CA GLY A 286 -14.37 9.78 2.37
C GLY A 286 -15.72 10.48 2.55
N ASP A 287 -16.21 10.56 3.79
CA ASP A 287 -17.43 11.30 4.14
C ASP A 287 -17.26 12.77 3.69
N GLY A 288 -17.72 13.16 2.49
CA GLY A 288 -17.45 14.53 2.04
C GLY A 288 -17.86 15.03 0.65
N VAL A 289 -18.50 14.25 -0.23
CA VAL A 289 -19.04 14.82 -1.49
C VAL A 289 -20.53 14.54 -1.60
N ASN A 290 -21.32 15.52 -1.18
CA ASN A 290 -22.72 15.66 -1.56
C ASN A 290 -22.79 15.96 -3.06
N ASP A 291 -22.98 14.93 -3.89
CA ASP A 291 -23.62 15.14 -5.19
C ASP A 291 -25.13 15.15 -4.98
N ASN A 292 -25.67 16.35 -5.15
CA ASN A 292 -27.05 16.67 -4.89
C ASN A 292 -27.96 16.05 -5.97
N GLN A 293 -29.04 15.41 -5.50
CA GLN A 293 -30.33 15.17 -6.17
C GLN A 293 -30.47 14.02 -7.18
N GLY A 294 -30.98 12.90 -6.64
CA GLY A 294 -31.84 11.93 -7.33
C GLY A 294 -32.77 11.23 -6.34
N GLN A 295 -33.83 11.91 -5.90
CA GLN A 295 -34.86 11.34 -5.02
C GLN A 295 -35.65 10.22 -5.70
N GLN A 296 -35.71 9.06 -5.04
CA GLN A 296 -36.81 8.07 -4.95
C GLN A 296 -36.22 6.92 -4.11
N GLY A 297 -36.65 6.53 -2.92
CA GLY A 297 -37.97 6.53 -2.31
C GLY A 297 -38.21 5.10 -1.79
N GLN A 298 -38.58 4.97 -0.51
CA GLN A 298 -39.14 3.79 0.21
C GLN A 298 -38.18 2.90 1.02
N GLY A 299 -38.53 2.72 2.31
CA GLY A 299 -37.95 1.71 3.18
C GLY A 299 -38.02 2.05 4.68
N GLN A 300 -39.22 2.01 5.26
CA GLN A 300 -39.49 2.18 6.69
C GLN A 300 -38.83 1.08 7.56
N GLY A 301 -38.37 1.45 8.77
CA GLY A 301 -37.94 0.50 9.81
C GLY A 301 -37.75 1.18 11.16
N GLN A 302 -38.35 0.65 12.22
CA GLN A 302 -38.78 1.33 13.44
C GLN A 302 -37.74 1.51 14.54
N LYS A 303 -38.09 2.47 15.42
CA LYS A 303 -37.52 2.81 16.74
C LYS A 303 -37.47 1.61 17.70
N GLY A 304 -36.41 1.56 18.51
CA GLY A 304 -36.35 0.83 19.78
C GLY A 304 -35.66 1.68 20.85
N GLN A 305 -36.44 2.21 21.79
CA GLN A 305 -36.00 2.87 23.02
C GLN A 305 -35.60 1.80 24.06
N GLY A 306 -34.57 2.08 24.85
CA GLY A 306 -34.22 1.30 26.05
C GLY A 306 -33.44 2.15 27.06
N GLN A 307 -34.14 2.63 28.08
CA GLN A 307 -33.59 3.20 29.31
C GLN A 307 -33.28 2.08 30.31
N GLY A 308 -32.27 2.29 31.18
CA GLY A 308 -32.03 1.50 32.40
C GLY A 308 -30.55 1.58 32.81
N GLN A 309 -30.17 2.53 33.66
CA GLN A 309 -30.09 2.50 35.13
C GLN A 309 -28.82 1.87 35.72
N GLN A 310 -28.30 2.59 36.72
CA GLN A 310 -27.03 2.47 37.42
C GLN A 310 -26.89 1.18 38.23
N GLY A 311 -25.65 0.67 38.30
CA GLY A 311 -25.17 -0.22 39.35
C GLY A 311 -23.85 0.30 39.91
N GLN A 312 -23.90 0.89 41.11
CA GLN A 312 -22.73 1.27 41.92
C GLN A 312 -22.18 0.03 42.66
N CYS A 313 -20.85 -0.05 42.79
CA CYS A 313 -20.20 -0.74 43.91
C CYS A 313 -19.06 0.14 44.45
N GLN A 314 -19.28 0.68 45.66
CA GLN A 314 -18.29 1.31 46.54
C GLN A 314 -17.78 0.28 47.57
N GLY A 315 -16.54 0.49 48.05
CA GLY A 315 -15.94 -0.10 49.26
C GLY A 315 -15.10 -1.36 48.98
N GLN A 316 -13.89 -1.57 49.52
CA GLN A 316 -13.27 -1.05 50.74
C GLN A 316 -11.73 -1.15 50.68
N GLN A 317 -11.09 -0.24 51.43
CA GLN A 317 -9.68 -0.26 51.81
C GLN A 317 -9.35 -1.40 52.79
N GLY A 318 -8.11 -1.90 52.74
CA GLY A 318 -7.49 -2.72 53.79
C GLY A 318 -5.97 -2.64 53.74
N GLN A 319 -5.37 -2.00 54.74
CA GLN A 319 -3.93 -1.87 54.99
C GLN A 319 -3.33 -3.17 55.58
N GLY A 320 -2.03 -3.38 55.40
CA GLY A 320 -1.25 -4.35 56.19
C GLY A 320 0.25 -4.33 55.88
N GLN A 321 1.06 -3.87 56.84
CA GLN A 321 2.53 -3.79 56.86
C GLN A 321 3.21 -5.15 57.14
N GLY A 322 4.51 -5.28 56.83
CA GLY A 322 5.39 -6.29 57.43
C GLY A 322 6.80 -6.41 56.81
N GLN A 323 7.84 -6.13 57.59
CA GLN A 323 9.27 -6.07 57.25
C GLN A 323 10.05 -7.40 57.46
N GLN A 324 11.19 -7.50 56.76
CA GLN A 324 12.52 -8.06 57.11
C GLN A 324 12.74 -9.54 57.55
N GLY A 325 13.81 -10.15 57.01
CA GLY A 325 14.51 -11.30 57.58
C GLY A 325 15.72 -11.80 56.74
N GLN A 326 16.91 -11.84 57.36
CA GLN A 326 18.24 -12.22 56.82
C GLN A 326 18.60 -13.72 57.02
N GLY A 327 19.66 -14.20 56.35
CA GLY A 327 20.52 -15.34 56.77
C GLY A 327 21.16 -16.10 55.57
N GLN A 328 22.45 -15.93 55.24
CA GLN A 328 23.64 -16.77 55.63
C GLN A 328 23.51 -18.27 55.31
N GLY A 329 24.44 -19.03 54.72
CA GLY A 329 25.84 -18.86 54.28
C GLY A 329 26.46 -20.24 53.89
N GLN A 330 27.76 -20.24 53.52
CA GLN A 330 28.73 -21.37 53.34
C GLN A 330 28.73 -22.15 52.00
N LYS A 331 29.84 -22.71 51.49
CA LYS A 331 31.30 -22.47 51.40
C LYS A 331 31.91 -23.68 50.65
N GLY A 332 33.02 -23.50 49.92
CA GLY A 332 33.91 -24.58 49.39
C GLY A 332 34.27 -24.36 47.91
N GLN A 333 35.37 -23.74 47.46
CA GLN A 333 36.84 -23.91 47.61
C GLN A 333 37.49 -25.14 46.92
N GLY A 334 38.48 -24.84 46.06
CA GLY A 334 39.52 -25.73 45.49
C GLY A 334 39.74 -25.49 43.99
N GLN A 335 40.58 -24.53 43.51
CA GLN A 335 42.05 -24.61 43.27
C GLN A 335 42.49 -25.88 42.50
N GLY A 336 43.34 -25.89 41.47
CA GLY A 336 44.15 -24.94 40.69
C GLY A 336 44.45 -25.68 39.35
N GLN A 337 45.38 -25.37 38.45
CA GLN A 337 46.42 -24.38 38.23
C GLN A 337 47.04 -24.78 36.86
N ARG A 338 47.59 -23.81 36.12
CA ARG A 338 48.70 -23.93 35.13
C ARG A 338 48.42 -24.43 33.68
N GLN A 339 48.40 -23.45 32.77
CA GLN A 339 49.01 -23.45 31.42
C GLN A 339 50.56 -23.63 31.48
N PRO A 340 51.37 -23.57 30.38
CA PRO A 340 51.10 -23.36 28.93
C PRO A 340 51.93 -24.27 27.97
N ALA A 341 51.84 -23.96 26.66
CA ALA A 341 52.93 -24.01 25.65
C ALA A 341 53.25 -25.40 25.02
N GLN A 342 53.68 -25.55 23.77
CA GLN A 342 53.80 -24.76 22.53
C GLN A 342 54.25 -25.74 21.42
N GLN A 343 54.11 -25.30 20.16
CA GLN A 343 54.97 -25.63 18.99
C GLN A 343 54.89 -27.01 18.31
N GLY A 344 54.83 -26.92 16.97
CA GLY A 344 55.69 -27.70 16.09
C GLY A 344 55.03 -28.20 14.81
N GLY A 345 55.58 -27.84 13.65
CA GLY A 345 55.50 -28.71 12.47
C GLY A 345 55.26 -28.03 11.12
N GLN A 346 56.35 -27.65 10.46
CA GLN A 346 56.42 -27.25 9.05
C GLN A 346 56.05 -28.41 8.09
N GLY A 347 55.61 -28.09 6.87
CA GLY A 347 55.47 -29.08 5.81
C GLY A 347 55.03 -28.55 4.45
N ARG A 348 55.96 -27.93 3.72
CA ARG A 348 55.85 -27.44 2.34
C ARG A 348 55.95 -28.63 1.35
N LYS A 349 55.11 -28.69 0.30
CA LYS A 349 55.55 -29.08 -1.06
C LYS A 349 54.44 -28.91 -2.12
N GLU A 350 54.86 -28.26 -3.20
CA GLU A 350 54.19 -28.08 -4.49
C GLU A 350 53.94 -29.40 -5.23
N ARG A 351 52.95 -29.41 -6.13
CA ARG A 351 53.16 -29.81 -7.53
C ARG A 351 52.05 -29.28 -8.44
N GLN A 352 52.49 -28.62 -9.51
CA GLN A 352 51.75 -28.28 -10.71
C GLN A 352 51.32 -29.55 -11.47
N ARG A 353 50.08 -29.58 -11.96
CA ARG A 353 49.70 -29.49 -13.38
C ARG A 353 48.19 -29.32 -13.48
#